data_AF-B0CN93-F1
#
_entry.id   AF-B0CN93-F1
#
_cell.length_a   1.000
_cell.length_b   1.000
_cell.length_c   1.000
_cell.angle_alpha   90.00
_cell.angle_beta   90.00
_cell.angle_gamma   90.00
#
_symmetry.space_group_name_H-M   'P 1'
#
loop_
_entity.id
_entity.type
_entity.pdbx_description
1 polymer ?
#
loop_
_entity_poly.entity_id
_entity_poly.type
_entity_poly.pdbx_seq_one_letter_code
_entity_poly.pdbx_strand_id
1 'polypeptide(L)'
;MELILNASQSDKTERSFVNAIRYDVHEADTLEAEERRDAARQRYQRSYWESVPEDGREPILPGSLEHAKAAAKRYVERGDKLKASPRLMPRIPDTEYLKRPKEPVQIFEKPGRPAFKFVDVGAKFMDVDERIHRMTTAGRNSKRRLQRSVQKEESRKVADAN
;
A
#
# COMPACT_ATOMS: atom_id res chain seq x y z
N MET A 1 35.59 -45.45 8.00
CA MET A 1 36.04 -44.36 8.88
C MET A 1 35.46 -43.07 8.31
N GLU A 2 34.35 -42.65 8.90
CA GLU A 2 33.58 -41.45 8.57
C GLU A 2 34.28 -40.22 9.16
N LEU A 3 34.40 -39.10 8.44
CA LEU A 3 34.71 -37.76 9.01
C LEU A 3 34.80 -36.64 7.93
N ILE A 4 33.77 -36.40 7.09
CA ILE A 4 33.73 -35.16 6.25
C ILE A 4 32.31 -34.60 6.04
N LEU A 5 31.42 -34.60 7.05
CA LEU A 5 30.03 -34.12 6.87
C LEU A 5 29.58 -32.96 7.79
N ASN A 6 30.47 -32.37 8.61
CA ASN A 6 30.07 -31.39 9.62
C ASN A 6 30.45 -29.91 9.33
N ALA A 7 31.17 -29.60 8.25
CA ALA A 7 31.66 -28.23 8.01
C ALA A 7 30.56 -27.22 7.59
N SER A 8 29.38 -27.68 7.18
CA SER A 8 28.30 -26.81 6.68
C SER A 8 27.36 -26.29 7.78
N GLN A 9 27.35 -26.89 8.97
CA GLN A 9 26.41 -26.52 10.03
C GLN A 9 26.98 -25.45 10.99
N SER A 10 28.29 -25.46 11.23
CA SER A 10 28.96 -24.49 12.11
C SER A 10 28.84 -23.05 11.61
N ASP A 11 28.93 -22.84 10.29
CA ASP A 11 28.91 -21.52 9.66
C ASP A 11 27.53 -20.83 9.76
N LYS A 12 26.44 -21.62 9.88
CA LYS A 12 25.08 -21.11 10.10
C LYS A 12 24.83 -20.75 11.55
N THR A 13 25.32 -21.57 12.48
CA THR A 13 25.19 -21.33 13.93
C THR A 13 25.98 -20.10 14.38
N GLU A 14 27.19 -19.91 13.86
CA GLU A 14 28.01 -18.73 14.18
C GLU A 14 27.42 -17.45 13.61
N ARG A 15 26.90 -17.47 12.37
CA ARG A 15 26.16 -16.32 11.81
C ARG A 15 24.90 -15.98 12.58
N SER A 16 24.15 -16.97 13.07
CA SER A 16 22.97 -16.72 13.90
C SER A 16 23.32 -16.11 15.27
N PHE A 17 24.43 -16.51 15.87
CA PHE A 17 24.89 -15.98 17.16
C PHE A 17 25.44 -14.55 17.01
N VAL A 18 26.20 -14.28 15.95
CA VAL A 18 26.70 -12.93 15.64
C VAL A 18 25.53 -11.99 15.27
N ASN A 19 24.49 -12.48 14.59
CA ASN A 19 23.28 -11.70 14.34
C ASN A 19 22.41 -11.51 15.59
N ALA A 20 22.47 -12.40 16.58
CA ALA A 20 21.76 -12.22 17.85
C ALA A 20 22.43 -11.17 18.78
N ILE A 21 23.73 -10.93 18.60
CA ILE A 21 24.49 -9.89 19.32
C ILE A 21 24.36 -8.52 18.62
N ARG A 22 24.14 -8.52 17.30
CA ARG A 22 23.90 -7.31 16.52
C ARG A 22 22.43 -6.91 16.65
N TYR A 23 22.17 -5.63 16.90
CA TYR A 23 20.81 -5.09 16.86
C TYR A 23 20.22 -5.33 15.48
N ASP A 24 19.06 -6.00 15.39
CA ASP A 24 18.42 -6.30 14.11
C ASP A 24 17.92 -4.99 13.47
N VAL A 25 18.69 -4.51 12.50
CA VAL A 25 18.43 -3.26 11.77
C VAL A 25 17.10 -3.34 11.03
N HIS A 26 16.71 -4.52 10.55
CA HIS A 26 15.43 -4.69 9.86
C HIS A 26 14.25 -4.58 10.82
N GLU A 27 14.36 -5.17 12.00
CA GLU A 27 13.34 -5.02 13.05
C GLU A 27 13.19 -3.54 13.43
N ALA A 28 14.31 -2.82 13.59
CA ALA A 28 14.32 -1.39 13.88
C ALA A 28 13.63 -0.55 12.80
N ASP A 29 13.94 -0.82 11.52
CA ASP A 29 13.33 -0.13 10.37
C ASP A 29 11.82 -0.39 10.28
N THR A 30 11.39 -1.62 10.59
CA THR A 30 9.97 -1.96 10.61
C THR A 30 9.22 -1.29 11.76
N LEU A 31 9.83 -1.24 12.95
CA LEU A 31 9.27 -0.56 14.13
C LEU A 31 9.15 0.95 13.91
N GLU A 32 10.14 1.60 13.29
CA GLU A 32 10.10 3.04 12.98
C GLU A 32 8.92 3.37 12.03
N ALA A 33 8.72 2.53 11.01
CA ALA A 33 7.64 2.67 10.04
C ALA A 33 6.25 2.37 10.64
N GLU A 34 6.14 1.41 11.55
CA GLU A 34 4.89 1.04 12.22
C GLU A 34 4.48 2.06 13.29
N GLU A 35 5.42 2.59 14.08
CA GLU A 35 5.14 3.55 15.15
C GLU A 35 4.95 5.00 14.65
N ARG A 36 5.18 5.28 13.36
CA ARG A 36 5.23 6.64 12.80
C ARG A 36 6.14 7.57 13.62
N ARG A 37 7.28 7.06 14.11
CA ARG A 37 8.32 7.82 14.85
C ARG A 37 9.12 8.80 13.98
N ASP A 38 8.58 9.15 12.82
CA ASP A 38 9.01 10.19 11.91
C ASP A 38 9.22 11.55 12.59
N ALA A 39 8.65 11.78 13.77
CA ALA A 39 8.83 13.02 14.51
C ALA A 39 10.31 13.32 14.87
N ALA A 40 11.10 12.32 15.26
CA ALA A 40 12.51 12.53 15.59
C ALA A 40 13.35 12.78 14.33
N ARG A 41 13.11 12.00 13.28
CA ARG A 41 13.75 12.15 11.96
C ARG A 41 13.41 13.50 11.32
N GLN A 42 12.14 13.93 11.38
CA GLN A 42 11.70 15.24 10.91
C GLN A 42 12.26 16.38 11.77
N ARG A 43 12.44 16.18 13.08
CA ARG A 43 13.15 17.14 13.95
C ARG A 43 14.59 17.31 13.51
N TYR A 44 15.35 16.22 13.33
CA TYR A 44 16.74 16.28 12.88
C TYR A 44 16.86 16.85 11.47
N GLN A 45 15.99 16.46 10.54
CA GLN A 45 15.94 17.05 9.19
C GLN A 45 15.62 18.54 9.25
N ARG A 46 14.69 19.01 10.10
CA ARG A 46 14.44 20.45 10.29
C ARG A 46 15.64 21.18 10.88
N SER A 47 16.25 20.65 11.93
CA SER A 47 17.40 21.28 12.61
C SER A 47 18.61 21.44 11.70
N TYR A 48 18.75 20.59 10.68
CA TYR A 48 19.86 20.69 9.72
C TYR A 48 19.65 21.82 8.69
N TRP A 49 18.41 22.18 8.38
CA TRP A 49 18.08 23.15 7.31
C TRP A 49 17.49 24.48 7.81
N GLU A 50 17.13 24.60 9.09
CA GLU A 50 16.58 25.81 9.70
C GLU A 50 17.52 26.36 10.78
N SER A 51 17.77 27.68 10.76
CA SER A 51 18.44 28.35 11.88
C SER A 51 17.51 28.33 13.09
N VAL A 52 17.77 27.42 14.03
CA VAL A 52 17.04 27.35 15.30
C VAL A 52 17.44 28.55 16.15
N PRO A 53 16.49 29.40 16.59
CA PRO A 53 16.78 30.45 17.56
C PRO A 53 17.25 29.81 18.87
N GLU A 54 18.36 30.30 19.46
CA GLU A 54 18.91 29.75 20.71
C GLU A 54 17.93 29.83 21.90
N ASP A 55 16.89 30.67 21.79
CA ASP A 55 15.82 30.86 22.78
C ASP A 55 14.86 29.65 22.91
N GLY A 56 15.08 28.55 22.17
CA GLY A 56 14.25 27.34 22.23
C GLY A 56 12.85 27.51 21.67
N ARG A 57 12.59 28.60 20.94
CA ARG A 57 11.31 28.84 20.24
C ARG A 57 11.20 27.95 19.00
N GLU A 58 9.96 27.65 18.61
CA GLU A 58 9.72 26.91 17.37
C GLU A 58 10.30 27.67 16.18
N PRO A 59 11.03 26.99 15.27
CA PRO A 59 11.65 27.66 14.14
C PRO A 59 10.57 28.22 13.21
N ILE A 60 10.75 29.48 12.82
CA ILE A 60 9.87 30.20 11.91
C ILE A 60 10.04 29.58 10.52
N LEU A 61 9.09 28.76 10.11
CA LEU A 61 9.06 28.22 8.76
C LEU A 61 8.79 29.38 7.78
N PRO A 62 9.55 29.50 6.69
CA PRO A 62 9.12 30.31 5.56
C PRO A 62 7.68 29.93 5.16
N GLY A 63 6.80 30.91 4.97
CA GLY A 63 5.39 30.65 4.66
C GLY A 63 5.16 29.78 3.40
N SER A 64 6.13 29.75 2.48
CA SER A 64 6.13 28.84 1.33
C SER A 64 6.19 27.36 1.72
N LEU A 65 6.99 27.01 2.74
CA LEU A 65 7.12 25.65 3.24
C LEU A 65 5.88 25.22 4.03
N GLU A 66 5.28 26.12 4.81
CA GLU A 66 4.01 25.84 5.48
C GLU A 66 2.88 25.57 4.47
N HIS A 67 2.81 26.38 3.42
CA HIS A 67 1.86 26.19 2.34
C HIS A 67 2.07 24.85 1.62
N ALA A 68 3.30 24.51 1.26
CA ALA A 68 3.62 23.22 0.64
C ALA A 68 3.23 22.03 1.53
N LYS A 69 3.52 22.12 2.84
CA LYS A 69 3.14 21.10 3.82
C LYS A 69 1.62 20.96 3.93
N ALA A 70 0.89 22.08 3.98
CA ALA A 70 -0.57 22.08 4.01
C ALA A 70 -1.15 21.48 2.72
N ALA A 71 -0.57 21.80 1.56
CA ALA A 71 -0.97 21.24 0.27
C ALA A 71 -0.77 19.72 0.21
N ALA A 72 0.37 19.22 0.68
CA ALA A 72 0.66 17.79 0.75
C ALA A 72 -0.33 17.05 1.64
N LYS A 73 -0.65 17.60 2.83
CA LYS A 73 -1.67 17.03 3.73
C LYS A 73 -3.03 16.96 3.05
N ARG A 74 -3.47 18.05 2.42
CA ARG A 74 -4.74 18.10 1.67
C ARG A 74 -4.80 17.09 0.54
N TYR A 75 -3.67 16.84 -0.14
CA TYR A 75 -3.58 15.84 -1.20
C TYR A 75 -3.79 14.42 -0.66
N VAL A 76 -3.09 14.06 0.44
CA VAL A 76 -3.26 12.76 1.10
C VAL A 76 -4.70 12.55 1.58
N GLU A 77 -5.26 13.54 2.29
CA GLU A 77 -6.65 13.49 2.77
C GLU A 77 -7.66 13.34 1.63
N ARG A 78 -7.43 14.00 0.50
CA ARG A 78 -8.28 13.87 -0.69
C ARG A 78 -8.18 12.47 -1.26
N GLY A 79 -6.97 11.92 -1.36
CA GLY A 79 -6.73 10.54 -1.79
C GLY A 79 -7.48 9.53 -0.92
N ASP A 80 -7.39 9.68 0.40
CA ASP A 80 -8.06 8.80 1.35
C ASP A 80 -9.59 8.89 1.27
N LYS A 81 -10.14 10.12 1.16
CA LYS A 81 -11.58 10.33 0.94
C LYS A 81 -12.06 9.68 -0.36
N LEU A 82 -11.28 9.76 -1.43
CA LEU A 82 -11.61 9.14 -2.71
C LEU A 82 -11.52 7.60 -2.64
N LYS A 83 -10.52 7.06 -1.95
CA LYS A 83 -10.40 5.61 -1.67
C LYS A 83 -11.57 5.08 -0.85
N ALA A 84 -12.09 5.87 0.09
CA ALA A 84 -13.27 5.51 0.88
C ALA A 84 -14.59 5.59 0.09
N SER A 85 -14.61 6.25 -1.07
CA SER A 85 -15.83 6.40 -1.86
C SER A 85 -16.24 5.07 -2.54
N PRO A 86 -17.52 4.63 -2.42
CA PRO A 86 -17.99 3.40 -3.05
C PRO A 86 -17.87 3.38 -4.58
N ARG A 87 -17.81 4.57 -5.20
CA ARG A 87 -17.66 4.71 -6.66
C ARG A 87 -16.31 4.18 -7.15
N LEU A 88 -15.25 4.45 -6.39
CA LEU A 88 -13.90 4.04 -6.76
C LEU A 88 -13.63 2.58 -6.34
N MET A 89 -14.10 2.25 -5.12
CA MET A 89 -13.97 0.94 -4.47
C MET A 89 -15.35 0.43 -4.08
N PRO A 90 -16.06 -0.29 -4.97
CA PRO A 90 -17.35 -0.86 -4.63
C PRO A 90 -17.20 -1.93 -3.55
N ARG A 91 -18.02 -1.83 -2.50
CA ARG A 91 -18.06 -2.84 -1.44
C ARG A 91 -18.87 -4.03 -1.93
N ILE A 92 -18.19 -5.14 -2.24
CA ILE A 92 -18.83 -6.43 -2.51
C ILE A 92 -19.59 -6.84 -1.23
N PRO A 93 -20.91 -7.09 -1.29
CA PRO A 93 -21.67 -7.55 -0.13
C PRO A 93 -21.23 -8.96 0.26
N ASP A 94 -21.32 -9.27 1.55
CA ASP A 94 -21.04 -10.63 2.02
C ASP A 94 -22.17 -11.56 1.55
N THR A 95 -21.79 -12.69 0.97
CA THR A 95 -22.71 -13.75 0.56
C THR A 95 -22.52 -14.97 1.47
N GLU A 96 -23.39 -15.97 1.34
CA GLU A 96 -23.27 -17.23 2.10
C GLU A 96 -21.89 -17.88 1.93
N TYR A 97 -21.35 -17.83 0.71
CA TYR A 97 -20.08 -18.45 0.32
C TYR A 97 -18.86 -17.52 0.42
N LEU A 98 -19.08 -16.20 0.43
CA LEU A 98 -18.01 -15.20 0.50
C LEU A 98 -18.26 -14.26 1.67
N LYS A 99 -17.64 -14.57 2.80
CA LYS A 99 -17.64 -13.71 3.98
C LYS A 99 -16.30 -13.03 4.11
N ARG A 100 -16.31 -11.72 4.31
CA ARG A 100 -15.07 -11.02 4.63
C ARG A 100 -14.58 -11.43 6.01
N PRO A 101 -13.26 -11.60 6.16
CA PRO A 101 -12.67 -11.75 7.47
C PRO A 101 -12.96 -10.49 8.29
N LYS A 102 -13.32 -10.70 9.57
CA LYS A 102 -13.60 -9.59 10.48
C LYS A 102 -12.32 -8.88 10.90
N GLU A 103 -11.22 -9.63 10.97
CA GLU A 103 -9.92 -9.13 11.37
C GLU A 103 -9.06 -8.82 10.13
N PRO A 104 -8.31 -7.69 10.16
CA PRO A 104 -7.45 -7.29 9.05
C PRO A 104 -6.22 -8.17 8.92
N VAL A 105 -5.85 -8.90 9.98
CA VAL A 105 -4.70 -9.80 10.00
C VAL A 105 -5.21 -11.20 10.29
N GLN A 106 -4.89 -12.14 9.42
CA GLN A 106 -5.18 -13.56 9.62
C GLN A 106 -3.89 -14.35 9.66
N ILE A 107 -3.70 -15.12 10.73
CA ILE A 107 -2.54 -15.98 10.90
C ILE A 107 -3.01 -17.42 10.74
N PHE A 108 -2.41 -18.15 9.81
CA PHE A 108 -2.68 -19.57 9.58
C PHE A 108 -1.46 -20.39 9.98
N GLU A 109 -1.65 -21.22 11.00
CA GLU A 109 -0.64 -22.13 11.50
C GLU A 109 -0.96 -23.56 11.03
N LYS A 110 0.02 -24.25 10.44
CA LYS A 110 -0.08 -25.67 10.08
C LYS A 110 1.15 -26.41 10.58
N PRO A 111 1.01 -27.60 11.16
CA PRO A 111 2.15 -28.34 11.68
C PRO A 111 3.13 -28.67 10.55
N GLY A 112 4.43 -28.53 10.82
CA GLY A 112 5.51 -28.79 9.87
C GLY A 112 5.71 -27.72 8.79
N ARG A 113 5.07 -26.54 8.90
CA ARG A 113 5.27 -25.39 8.01
C ARG A 113 5.30 -24.09 8.83
N PRO A 114 6.03 -23.04 8.37
CA PRO A 114 5.96 -21.73 9.01
C PRO A 114 4.55 -21.13 8.91
N ALA A 115 4.19 -20.33 9.90
CA ALA A 115 2.90 -19.64 9.94
C ALA A 115 2.78 -18.63 8.78
N PHE A 116 1.60 -18.57 8.15
CA PHE A 116 1.31 -17.58 7.12
C PHE A 116 0.50 -16.44 7.73
N LYS A 117 0.97 -15.19 7.60
CA LYS A 117 0.25 -13.98 8.01
C LYS A 117 -0.28 -13.25 6.78
N PHE A 118 -1.60 -13.26 6.62
CA PHE A 118 -2.27 -12.44 5.61
C PHE A 118 -2.67 -11.11 6.24
N VAL A 119 -2.16 -10.02 5.68
CA VAL A 119 -2.53 -8.65 6.07
C VAL A 119 -3.39 -8.06 4.95
N ASP A 120 -4.64 -7.74 5.26
CA ASP A 120 -5.50 -7.01 4.35
C ASP A 120 -5.04 -5.55 4.28
N VAL A 121 -4.41 -5.21 3.16
CA VAL A 121 -3.91 -3.86 2.87
C VAL A 121 -4.99 -2.93 2.29
N GLY A 122 -6.18 -3.46 1.98
CA GLY A 122 -7.31 -2.70 1.45
C GLY A 122 -6.95 -1.77 0.29
N ALA A 123 -7.36 -0.49 0.39
CA ALA A 123 -7.10 0.54 -0.61
C ALA A 123 -5.72 1.24 -0.46
N LYS A 124 -4.88 0.81 0.49
CA LYS A 124 -3.68 1.56 0.91
C LYS A 124 -2.78 1.91 -0.28
N PHE A 125 -2.54 0.94 -1.15
CA PHE A 125 -1.64 1.05 -2.30
C PHE A 125 -2.35 1.32 -3.65
N MET A 126 -3.64 1.65 -3.62
CA MET A 126 -4.34 1.97 -4.86
C MET A 126 -3.98 3.39 -5.33
N ASP A 127 -3.55 3.51 -6.58
CA ASP A 127 -3.46 4.79 -7.27
C ASP A 127 -4.86 5.26 -7.68
N VAL A 128 -5.29 6.38 -7.10
CA VAL A 128 -6.62 6.95 -7.30
C VAL A 128 -6.77 7.49 -8.72
N ASP A 129 -5.73 8.12 -9.26
CA ASP A 129 -5.77 8.78 -10.56
C ASP A 129 -5.79 7.73 -11.68
N GLU A 130 -4.96 6.69 -11.55
CA GLU A 130 -4.99 5.56 -12.48
C GLU A 130 -6.35 4.85 -12.47
N ARG A 131 -6.94 4.66 -11.28
CA ARG A 131 -8.25 4.02 -11.14
C ARG A 131 -9.35 4.84 -11.80
N ILE A 132 -9.36 6.17 -11.60
CA ILE A 132 -10.28 7.09 -12.29
C ILE A 132 -10.09 6.97 -13.80
N HIS A 133 -8.85 7.00 -14.29
CA HIS A 133 -8.55 6.89 -15.71
C HIS A 133 -9.10 5.58 -16.30
N ARG A 134 -8.84 4.44 -15.64
CA ARG A 134 -9.38 3.13 -16.04
C ARG A 134 -10.91 3.12 -16.09
N MET A 135 -11.59 3.71 -15.11
CA MET A 135 -13.06 3.80 -15.10
C MET A 135 -13.60 4.61 -16.29
N THR A 136 -12.98 5.75 -16.61
CA THR A 136 -13.42 6.58 -17.74
C THR A 136 -13.22 5.86 -19.07
N THR A 137 -12.08 5.19 -19.25
CA THR A 137 -11.76 4.41 -20.45
C THR A 137 -12.70 3.22 -20.61
N ALA A 138 -13.00 2.49 -19.52
CA ALA A 138 -13.99 1.41 -19.52
C ALA A 138 -15.38 1.92 -19.91
N GLY A 139 -15.81 3.07 -19.38
CA GLY A 139 -17.07 3.71 -19.74
C GLY A 139 -17.16 4.08 -21.22
N ARG A 140 -16.09 4.65 -21.79
CA ARG A 140 -16.01 4.96 -23.23
C ARG A 140 -16.08 3.69 -24.10
N ASN A 141 -15.35 2.65 -23.71
CA ASN A 141 -15.33 1.38 -24.44
C ASN A 141 -16.69 0.65 -24.38
N SER A 142 -17.37 0.70 -23.23
CA SER A 142 -18.71 0.13 -23.07
C SER A 142 -19.72 0.78 -24.03
N LYS A 143 -19.76 2.12 -24.08
CA LYS A 143 -20.63 2.86 -25.01
C LYS A 143 -20.35 2.52 -26.48
N ARG A 144 -19.07 2.43 -26.86
CA ARG A 144 -18.67 2.04 -28.22
C ARG A 144 -19.10 0.61 -28.56
N ARG A 145 -19.01 -0.32 -27.61
CA ARG A 145 -19.47 -1.71 -27.80
C ARG A 145 -20.99 -1.77 -28.01
N LEU A 146 -21.76 -0.99 -27.23
CA LEU A 146 -23.21 -0.91 -27.38
C LEU A 146 -23.60 -0.36 -28.76
N GLN A 147 -22.95 0.72 -29.22
CA GLN A 147 -23.21 1.27 -30.55
C GLN A 147 -22.89 0.25 -31.66
N ARG A 148 -21.79 -0.49 -31.53
CA ARG A 148 -21.42 -1.54 -32.48
C ARG A 148 -22.40 -2.72 -32.47
N SER A 149 -22.95 -3.09 -31.31
CA SER A 149 -23.94 -4.16 -31.25
C SER A 149 -25.25 -3.73 -31.92
N VAL A 150 -25.70 -2.50 -31.69
CA VAL A 150 -26.90 -1.94 -32.34
C VAL A 150 -26.72 -1.88 -33.86
N GLN A 151 -25.62 -1.32 -34.34
CA GLN A 151 -25.31 -1.29 -35.78
C GLN A 151 -25.26 -2.68 -36.41
N LYS A 152 -24.70 -3.66 -35.67
CA LYS A 152 -24.66 -5.05 -36.12
C LYS A 152 -26.05 -5.66 -36.22
N GLU A 153 -26.92 -5.41 -35.24
CA GLU A 153 -28.32 -5.87 -35.27
C GLU A 153 -29.10 -5.23 -36.42
N GLU A 154 -28.91 -3.93 -36.66
CA GLU A 154 -29.51 -3.22 -37.80
C GLU A 154 -29.04 -3.82 -39.13
N SER A 155 -27.73 -4.06 -39.29
CA SER A 155 -27.19 -4.67 -40.51
C SER A 155 -27.72 -6.08 -40.76
N ARG A 156 -27.97 -6.87 -39.70
CA ARG A 156 -28.58 -8.20 -39.81
C ARG A 156 -30.03 -8.12 -40.28
N LYS A 157 -30.83 -7.22 -39.69
CA LYS A 157 -32.24 -7.03 -40.09
C LYS A 157 -32.37 -6.59 -41.55
N VAL A 158 -31.46 -5.75 -42.05
CA VAL A 158 -31.45 -5.35 -43.47
C VAL A 158 -31.06 -6.52 -44.38
N ALA A 159 -30.12 -7.38 -43.96
CA ALA A 159 -29.73 -8.57 -44.72
C ALA A 159 -30.85 -9.63 -44.77
N ASP A 160 -31.63 -9.79 -43.70
CA ASP A 160 -32.75 -10.75 -43.64
C ASP A 160 -33.99 -10.26 -44.42
N ALA A 161 -34.05 -8.97 -44.78
CA ALA A 161 -35.17 -8.35 -45.50
C ALA A 161 -35.00 -8.30 -47.03
N ASN A 162 -33.81 -8.62 -47.54
CA ASN A 162 -33.49 -8.73 -48.98
C ASN A 162 -33.36 -10.18 -49.40
#